data_AF-A0A432RXJ0-F1
#
_entry.id   AF-A0A432RXJ0-F1
#
_cell.length_a   1.000
_cell.length_b   1.000
_cell.length_c   1.000
_cell.angle_alpha   90.00
_cell.angle_beta   90.00
_cell.angle_gamma   90.00
#
_symmetry.space_group_name_H-M   'P 1'
#
loop_
_entity.id
_entity.type
_entity.pdbx_description
1 polymer ?
#
loop_
_entity_poly.entity_id
_entity_poly.type
_entity_poly.pdbx_seq_one_letter_code
_entity_poly.pdbx_strand_id
1 'polypeptide(L)' 'MNKKQLKLEDIERLQNKVKEHPTLDDLKKSLILEKIEEWKHDEEAMALIPNKLREIYEEDILPILDELGFL' A
#
# COMPACT_ATOMS: atom_id res chain seq x y z
N MET A 1 9.04 7.51 -19.14
CA MET A 1 8.80 6.60 -17.98
C MET A 1 7.34 6.16 -18.08
N ASN A 2 7.09 4.88 -18.36
CA ASN A 2 5.72 4.36 -18.39
C ASN A 2 5.16 4.43 -16.97
N LYS A 3 4.16 5.31 -16.74
CA LYS A 3 3.33 5.24 -15.53
C LYS A 3 2.53 3.94 -15.67
N LYS A 4 3.01 2.84 -15.09
CA LYS A 4 2.17 1.65 -14.93
C LYS A 4 1.03 2.07 -14.00
N GLN A 5 -0.20 2.06 -14.51
CA GLN A 5 -1.37 2.08 -13.64
C GLN A 5 -1.26 0.90 -12.67
N LEU A 6 -1.47 1.15 -11.37
CA LEU A 6 -1.61 0.06 -10.41
C LEU A 6 -2.86 -0.73 -10.76
N LYS A 7 -2.78 -2.06 -10.71
CA LYS A 7 -3.94 -2.92 -10.91
C LYS A 7 -4.55 -3.28 -9.56
N LEU A 8 -5.83 -3.65 -9.57
CA LEU A 8 -6.51 -4.19 -8.38
C LEU A 8 -5.75 -5.39 -7.77
N GLU A 9 -5.16 -6.26 -8.60
CA GLU A 9 -4.33 -7.37 -8.14
C GLU A 9 -3.10 -6.90 -7.33
N ASP A 10 -2.48 -5.78 -7.72
CA ASP A 10 -1.33 -5.22 -7.00
C ASP A 10 -1.76 -4.65 -5.65
N ILE A 11 -2.96 -4.05 -5.60
CA ILE A 11 -3.57 -3.56 -4.35
C ILE A 11 -3.93 -4.71 -3.41
N GLU A 12 -4.52 -5.80 -3.91
CA GLU A 12 -4.84 -6.96 -3.09
C GLU A 12 -3.56 -7.60 -2.50
N ARG A 13 -2.49 -7.69 -3.29
CA ARG A 13 -1.18 -8.16 -2.81
C ARG A 13 -0.63 -7.28 -1.70
N LEU A 14 -0.72 -5.96 -1.88
CA LEU A 14 -0.32 -4.98 -0.87
C LEU A 14 -1.13 -5.13 0.42
N GLN A 15 -2.46 -5.24 0.34
CA GLN A 15 -3.33 -5.45 1.50
C GLN A 15 -2.97 -6.74 2.24
N ASN A 16 -2.70 -7.84 1.53
CA ASN A 16 -2.31 -9.11 2.16
C ASN A 16 -0.95 -9.01 2.86
N LYS A 17 0.04 -8.37 2.23
CA LYS A 17 1.34 -8.14 2.87
C LYS A 17 1.25 -7.29 4.13
N VAL A 18 0.41 -6.25 4.14
CA VAL A 18 0.16 -5.44 5.34
C VAL A 18 -0.45 -6.29 6.46
N LYS A 19 -1.46 -7.13 6.16
CA LYS A 19 -2.10 -8.01 7.14
C LYS A 19 -1.10 -8.98 7.77
N GLU A 20 -0.24 -9.57 6.95
CA GLU A 20 0.72 -10.60 7.36
C GLU A 20 2.02 -10.04 7.94
N HIS A 21 2.26 -8.72 7.85
CA HIS A 21 3.52 -8.14 8.29
C HIS A 21 3.74 -8.33 9.80
N PRO A 22 4.87 -8.93 10.23
CA PRO A 22 5.06 -9.31 11.63
C PRO A 22 5.39 -8.12 12.55
N THR A 23 5.91 -7.01 12.00
CA THR A 23 6.33 -5.85 12.79
C THR A 23 5.28 -4.74 12.89
N LEU A 24 4.21 -4.82 12.09
CA LEU A 24 3.10 -3.87 12.19
C LEU A 24 2.16 -4.33 13.31
N ASP A 25 1.83 -3.43 14.23
CA ASP A 25 0.77 -3.67 15.20
C ASP A 25 -0.62 -3.65 14.54
N ASP A 26 -1.61 -4.23 15.21
CA ASP A 26 -2.97 -4.37 14.67
C ASP A 26 -3.66 -3.03 14.38
N LEU A 27 -3.34 -1.98 15.14
CA LEU A 27 -3.89 -0.64 14.93
C LEU A 27 -3.33 -0.04 13.63
N LYS A 28 -2.01 -0.07 13.44
CA LYS A 28 -1.34 0.40 12.22
C LYS A 28 -1.81 -0.39 11.00
N LYS A 29 -1.91 -1.71 11.11
CA LYS A 29 -2.47 -2.56 10.04
C LYS A 29 -3.85 -2.09 9.64
N SER A 30 -4.73 -1.86 10.62
CA SER A 30 -6.09 -1.41 10.38
C SER A 30 -6.13 -0.05 9.67
N LEU A 31 -5.33 0.92 10.12
CA LEU A 31 -5.25 2.26 9.52
C LEU A 31 -4.73 2.25 8.09
N ILE A 32 -3.68 1.44 7.81
CA ILE A 32 -3.14 1.27 6.46
C ILE A 32 -4.17 0.63 5.54
N LEU A 33 -4.84 -0.44 6.00
CA LEU A 33 -5.85 -1.14 5.20
C LEU A 33 -7.06 -0.27 4.90
N GLU A 34 -7.51 0.54 5.87
CA GLU A 34 -8.58 1.51 5.67
C GLU A 34 -8.22 2.54 4.60
N LYS A 35 -6.98 3.06 4.62
CA LYS A 35 -6.51 4.00 3.59
C LYS A 35 -6.43 3.38 2.21
N ILE A 36 -5.94 2.14 2.11
CA ILE A 36 -5.92 1.42 0.83
C ILE A 36 -7.35 1.20 0.31
N GLU A 37 -8.28 0.83 1.18
CA GLU A 37 -9.69 0.63 0.84
C GLU A 37 -10.37 1.92 0.39
N GLU A 38 -10.07 3.06 1.03
CA GLU A 38 -10.56 4.37 0.63
C GLU A 38 -10.07 4.74 -0.78
N TRP A 39 -8.78 4.55 -1.04
CA TRP A 39 -8.14 4.99 -2.29
C TRP A 39 -8.35 4.03 -3.46
N LYS A 40 -8.65 2.75 -3.24
CA LYS A 40 -8.83 1.79 -4.36
C LYS A 40 -10.06 2.10 -5.22
N HIS A 41 -11.03 2.85 -4.68
CA HIS A 41 -12.26 3.24 -5.39
C HIS A 41 -12.08 4.49 -6.27
N ASP A 42 -10.92 5.14 -6.18
CA ASP A 42 -10.55 6.31 -7.00
C ASP A 42 -9.37 5.93 -7.91
N GLU A 43 -9.56 6.01 -9.22
CA GLU A 43 -8.58 5.55 -10.20
C GLU A 43 -7.25 6.33 -10.13
N GLU A 44 -7.33 7.64 -9.85
CA GLU A 44 -6.14 8.50 -9.70
C GLU A 44 -5.44 8.23 -8.38
N ALA A 45 -6.19 8.07 -7.29
CA ALA A 45 -5.64 7.75 -5.98
C ALA A 45 -5.02 6.35 -5.97
N MET A 46 -5.68 5.36 -6.60
CA MET A 46 -5.23 3.97 -6.70
C MET A 46 -3.82 3.88 -7.31
N ALA A 47 -3.59 4.63 -8.39
CA ALA A 47 -2.28 4.71 -9.04
C ALA A 47 -1.17 5.28 -8.13
N LEU A 48 -1.55 6.00 -7.06
CA LEU A 48 -0.65 6.68 -6.14
C LEU A 48 -0.60 6.04 -4.75
N ILE A 49 -1.33 4.95 -4.49
CA ILE A 49 -1.39 4.29 -3.17
C ILE A 49 0.01 4.00 -2.60
N PRO A 50 0.96 3.39 -3.33
CA PRO A 50 2.30 3.14 -2.80
C PRO A 50 3.02 4.41 -2.35
N ASN A 51 2.92 5.48 -3.14
CA ASN A 51 3.56 6.76 -2.81
C ASN A 51 2.91 7.41 -1.60
N LYS A 52 1.58 7.43 -1.54
CA LYS A 52 0.82 7.99 -0.41
C LYS A 52 1.10 7.23 0.89
N LEU A 53 1.15 5.90 0.83
CA LEU A 53 1.50 5.08 1.98
C LEU A 53 2.92 5.37 2.46
N ARG A 54 3.88 5.46 1.53
CA ARG A 54 5.26 5.82 1.86
C ARG A 54 5.34 7.17 2.56
N GLU A 55 4.61 8.18 2.09
CA GLU A 55 4.62 9.52 2.71
C GLU A 55 4.03 9.55 4.13
N ILE A 56 3.06 8.67 4.42
CA ILE A 56 2.35 8.68 5.72
C ILE A 56 3.01 7.74 6.73
N TYR A 57 3.48 6.59 6.28
CA TYR A 57 3.95 5.50 7.14
C TYR A 57 5.45 5.20 7.00
N GLU A 58 6.15 5.86 6.07
CA GLU A 58 7.60 5.80 5.83
C GLU A 58 8.25 4.47 6.22
N GLU A 59 8.97 4.42 7.34
CA GLU A 59 9.76 3.28 7.80
C GLU A 59 8.94 2.00 7.99
N ASP A 60 7.67 2.12 8.38
CA ASP A 60 6.80 0.98 8.67
C ASP A 60 6.35 0.25 7.40
N ILE A 61 6.12 0.98 6.30
CA ILE A 61 5.59 0.44 5.05
C ILE A 61 6.68 0.21 4.00
N LEU A 62 7.82 0.90 4.11
CA LEU A 62 8.93 0.79 3.16
C LEU A 62 9.35 -0.66 2.86
N PRO A 63 9.52 -1.56 3.86
CA PRO A 63 9.87 -2.95 3.60
C PRO A 63 8.83 -3.67 2.73
N ILE A 64 7.54 -3.41 2.97
CA ILE A 64 6.44 -4.00 2.20
C ILE A 64 6.46 -3.50 0.75
N LEU A 65 6.68 -2.18 0.57
CA LEU A 65 6.70 -1.57 -0.76
C LEU A 65 7.92 -2.04 -1.58
N ASP A 66 9.08 -2.21 -0.93
CA ASP A 66 10.30 -2.73 -1.54
C ASP A 66 10.13 -4.19 -1.96
N GLU A 67 9.61 -5.05 -1.08
CA GLU A 67 9.33 -6.47 -1.36
C GLU A 67 8.37 -6.67 -2.55
N LEU A 68 7.41 -5.76 -2.72
CA LEU A 68 6.43 -5.80 -3.81
C LEU A 68 6.93 -5.12 -5.09
N GLY A 69 8.10 -4.46 -5.06
CA GLY A 69 8.68 -3.78 -6.22
C GLY A 69 7.96 -2.49 -6.61
N PHE A 70 7.40 -1.77 -5.63
CA PHE A 70 6.78 -0.46 -5.85
C PHE A 70 7.75 0.73 -5.74
N LEU A 71 8.99 0.47 -5.30
CA LEU A 71 10.09 1.44 -5.22
C LEU A 71 10.98 1.49 -6.48
#